data_AF-E5ASK8-F1
#
_entry.id   AF-E5ASK8-F1
#
_cell.length_a   1.000
_cell.length_b   1.000
_cell.length_c   1.000
_cell.angle_alpha   90.00
_cell.angle_beta   90.00
_cell.angle_gamma   90.00
#
_symmetry.space_group_name_H-M   'P 1'
#
loop_
_entity.id
_entity.type
_entity.pdbx_description
1 polymer ?
#
loop_
_entity_poly.entity_id
_entity_poly.type
_entity_poly.pdbx_seq_one_letter_code
_entity_poly.pdbx_strand_id
1 'polypeptide(L)'
;MVRRLMSDTQWAKIDYLFAFDYFMVQHRFALHVSDLLPSLLMDFDLNAALNNQQTYLCALAACPAPADSTPPPLTPSSGALAGRSATGPTTYQDLPPEVIQRIGDYVPIQDIGHFSAIDRHTYRSMYDRRLVWHYWQRANQATSLASVNQLLDEMERTLHQPTQQVGPIESLRRRLRTLPQAERVDAFKRVFSAANRLPEYGVRIQKVMLLTLRHLFDNRALSGHEFQELFDFVHAMAAQRGPEQENFWPELAYALATSWTCPFDAFLGYYQALFSRLPSLSIPEQAALIPVLCKALFYFKPREWRVNIPELHAALRERARQLPPSHQGTSVGALASKIWRLPPAEQFTIYAELRDWALSLPDDQWGAALSLPDEEWGSPQCFLKGLYRLPPELRAQEFALIEPQLARVPAAQREQVALGLLFDIHLHNLDNALAQRVWQQALSLLNGVDAATFSRFLCKLRENAPIAPHFHQWPLVKAEIIRFIQTNQFSEAARTQIRNSMPWLKSELP
;
A
#
# COMPACT_ATOMS: atom_id res chain seq x y z
N MET A 1 -26.33 34.63 -23.06
CA MET A 1 -27.71 34.46 -22.57
C MET A 1 -28.05 32.96 -22.42
N VAL A 2 -27.19 32.18 -21.77
CA VAL A 2 -27.50 30.90 -21.10
C VAL A 2 -26.51 30.83 -19.94
N ARG A 3 -26.89 31.43 -18.81
CA ARG A 3 -26.12 31.48 -17.55
C ARG A 3 -27.11 31.09 -16.47
N ARG A 4 -26.67 30.24 -15.54
CA ARG A 4 -27.37 29.69 -14.36
C ARG A 4 -28.29 28.51 -14.63
N LEU A 5 -27.83 27.33 -14.23
CA LEU A 5 -28.68 26.21 -13.81
C LEU A 5 -27.87 25.26 -12.90
N MET A 6 -27.33 25.80 -11.82
CA MET A 6 -27.11 25.03 -10.59
C MET A 6 -27.57 25.91 -9.44
N SER A 7 -28.45 25.37 -8.59
CA SER A 7 -28.92 26.10 -7.41
C SER A 7 -27.79 26.21 -6.38
N ASP A 8 -27.80 27.24 -5.55
CA ASP A 8 -26.85 27.40 -4.44
C ASP A 8 -26.85 26.18 -3.50
N THR A 9 -27.94 25.42 -3.48
CA THR A 9 -28.09 24.14 -2.77
C THR A 9 -27.23 23.02 -3.34
N GLN A 10 -27.04 22.95 -4.66
CA GLN A 10 -26.18 21.95 -5.29
C GLN A 10 -24.70 22.26 -5.05
N TRP A 11 -24.32 23.54 -5.06
CA TRP A 11 -22.98 23.98 -4.69
C TRP A 11 -22.66 23.71 -3.22
N ALA A 12 -23.59 24.02 -2.31
CA ALA A 12 -23.45 23.70 -0.88
C ALA A 12 -23.29 22.19 -0.63
N LYS A 13 -23.98 21.35 -1.42
CA LYS A 13 -23.84 19.88 -1.33
C LYS A 13 -22.47 19.40 -1.80
N ILE A 14 -21.92 20.01 -2.85
CA ILE A 14 -20.55 19.73 -3.33
C ILE A 14 -19.53 20.18 -2.28
N ASP A 15 -19.64 21.39 -1.74
CA ASP A 15 -18.74 21.92 -0.72
C ASP A 15 -18.81 21.10 0.59
N TYR A 16 -19.98 20.58 0.96
CA TYR A 16 -20.16 19.67 2.09
C TYR A 16 -19.47 18.31 1.85
N LEU A 17 -19.55 17.77 0.65
CA LEU A 17 -18.85 16.54 0.28
C LEU A 17 -17.32 16.73 0.31
N PHE A 18 -16.82 17.90 -0.10
CA PHE A 18 -15.41 18.27 0.04
C PHE A 18 -14.97 18.36 1.50
N ALA A 19 -15.76 19.00 2.36
CA ALA A 19 -15.46 19.13 3.79
C ALA A 19 -15.54 17.79 4.55
N PHE A 20 -16.45 16.90 4.13
CA PHE A 20 -16.62 15.59 4.74
C PHE A 20 -15.50 14.61 4.34
N ASP A 21 -15.13 14.54 3.05
CA ASP A 21 -13.96 13.76 2.61
C ASP A 21 -12.66 14.24 3.30
N TYR A 22 -12.54 15.56 3.53
CA TYR A 22 -11.46 16.18 4.30
C TYR A 22 -11.46 15.74 5.78
N PHE A 23 -12.61 15.78 6.45
CA PHE A 23 -12.77 15.36 7.84
C PHE A 23 -12.50 13.85 8.03
N MET A 24 -12.92 13.03 7.09
CA MET A 24 -12.72 11.57 7.12
C MET A 24 -11.26 11.17 7.07
N VAL A 25 -10.44 11.85 6.24
CA VAL A 25 -9.00 11.60 6.19
C VAL A 25 -8.32 11.99 7.51
N GLN A 26 -8.80 13.04 8.19
CA GLN A 26 -8.27 13.47 9.49
C GLN A 26 -8.70 12.54 10.65
N HIS A 27 -9.96 12.09 10.66
CA HIS A 27 -10.51 11.23 11.72
C HIS A 27 -9.96 9.79 11.67
N ARG A 28 -9.68 9.25 10.46
CA ARG A 28 -9.02 7.94 10.30
C ARG A 28 -7.67 7.88 11.02
N PHE A 29 -6.94 9.00 11.04
CA PHE A 29 -5.62 9.07 11.64
C PHE A 29 -5.67 9.17 13.17
N ALA A 30 -6.66 9.89 13.73
CA ALA A 30 -6.84 10.00 15.18
C ALA A 30 -7.10 8.62 15.85
N LEU A 31 -7.78 7.71 15.15
CA LEU A 31 -8.03 6.34 15.62
C LEU A 31 -6.78 5.45 15.48
N HIS A 32 -5.96 5.64 14.45
CA HIS A 32 -4.75 4.84 14.21
C HIS A 32 -3.57 5.19 15.16
N VAL A 33 -3.50 6.42 15.68
CA VAL A 33 -2.50 6.82 16.68
C VAL A 33 -2.72 6.12 18.02
N SER A 34 -3.93 5.66 18.32
CA SER A 34 -4.26 4.98 19.58
C SER A 34 -3.99 3.47 19.57
N ASP A 35 -3.92 2.81 18.41
CA ASP A 35 -3.83 1.34 18.30
C ASP A 35 -2.40 0.80 17.99
N LEU A 36 -1.39 1.67 17.90
CA LEU A 36 0.01 1.28 17.58
C LEU A 36 0.92 1.04 18.79
N LEU A 37 0.35 0.67 19.94
CA LEU A 37 1.07 0.20 21.14
C LEU A 37 0.22 -0.87 21.83
N PRO A 38 0.65 -2.13 22.08
CA PRO A 38 1.66 -2.98 21.44
C PRO A 38 1.06 -4.37 21.05
N SER A 39 1.13 -4.82 19.80
CA SER A 39 0.89 -6.25 19.50
C SER A 39 1.48 -6.66 18.15
N LEU A 40 2.63 -7.34 18.21
CA LEU A 40 3.11 -8.35 17.26
C LEU A 40 4.45 -8.89 17.79
N LEU A 41 4.37 -9.67 18.86
CA LEU A 41 5.39 -10.66 19.20
C LEU A 41 5.04 -11.89 18.36
N MET A 42 5.82 -12.18 17.31
CA MET A 42 5.80 -13.50 16.68
C MET A 42 6.91 -14.32 17.33
N ASP A 43 6.54 -15.46 17.90
CA ASP A 43 7.46 -16.45 18.46
C ASP A 43 8.32 -17.04 17.33
N PHE A 44 9.63 -16.80 17.40
CA PHE A 44 10.61 -17.44 16.55
C PHE A 44 10.94 -18.84 17.09
N ASP A 45 10.49 -19.89 16.40
CA ASP A 45 10.82 -21.28 16.76
C ASP A 45 12.18 -21.69 16.15
N LEU A 46 13.22 -21.53 16.95
CA LEU A 46 14.60 -21.93 16.65
C LEU A 46 14.73 -23.42 16.31
N ASN A 47 13.86 -24.29 16.82
CA ASN A 47 13.92 -25.74 16.56
C ASN A 47 13.43 -26.10 15.15
N ALA A 48 12.47 -25.35 14.60
CA ALA A 48 11.99 -25.56 13.23
C ALA A 48 13.08 -25.21 12.19
N ALA A 49 13.86 -24.16 12.44
CA ALA A 49 14.97 -23.76 11.58
C ALA A 49 16.14 -24.76 11.60
N LEU A 50 16.45 -25.33 12.78
CA LEU A 50 17.50 -26.33 12.94
C LEU A 50 17.14 -27.68 12.30
N ASN A 51 15.87 -28.10 12.34
CA ASN A 51 15.42 -29.36 11.73
C ASN A 51 15.54 -29.37 10.20
N ASN A 52 15.43 -28.21 9.53
CA ASN A 52 15.63 -28.12 8.08
C ASN A 52 17.10 -28.35 7.65
N GLN A 53 18.08 -28.12 8.52
CA GLN A 53 19.48 -28.42 8.22
C GLN A 53 19.77 -29.93 8.22
N GLN A 54 19.09 -30.71 9.06
CA GLN A 54 19.25 -32.17 9.09
C GLN A 54 18.68 -32.84 7.83
N THR A 55 17.56 -32.34 7.31
CA THR A 55 16.97 -32.80 6.05
C THR A 55 17.89 -32.52 4.85
N TYR A 56 18.61 -31.39 4.86
CA TYR A 56 19.57 -31.01 3.80
C TYR A 56 20.89 -31.79 3.89
N LEU A 57 21.40 -32.06 5.10
CA LEU A 57 22.60 -32.88 5.30
C LEU A 57 22.36 -34.35 4.92
N CYS A 58 21.15 -34.88 5.15
CA CYS A 58 20.76 -36.20 4.67
C CYS A 58 20.64 -36.28 3.13
N ALA A 59 20.25 -35.19 2.46
CA ALA A 59 20.15 -35.15 1.00
C ALA A 59 21.53 -35.13 0.30
N LEU A 60 22.55 -34.51 0.92
CA LEU A 60 23.92 -34.50 0.39
C LEU A 60 24.65 -35.85 0.56
N ALA A 61 24.24 -36.67 1.54
CA ALA A 61 24.82 -37.99 1.78
C ALA A 61 24.33 -39.09 0.81
N ALA A 62 23.30 -38.81 -0.01
CA ALA A 62 22.60 -39.79 -0.83
C ALA A 62 22.95 -39.77 -2.34
N CYS A 63 24.02 -39.10 -2.76
CA CYS A 63 24.46 -39.14 -4.16
C CYS A 63 25.36 -40.37 -4.43
N PRO A 64 24.99 -41.31 -5.33
CA PRO A 64 25.88 -42.38 -5.76
C PRO A 64 26.95 -41.85 -6.71
N ALA A 65 28.20 -42.23 -6.48
CA ALA A 65 29.33 -41.90 -7.37
C ALA A 65 29.29 -42.70 -8.68
N PRO A 66 29.59 -42.10 -9.85
CA PRO A 66 29.97 -42.85 -11.04
C PRO A 66 31.45 -43.26 -10.99
N ALA A 67 31.72 -44.46 -11.50
CA ALA A 67 33.04 -45.08 -11.58
C ALA A 67 33.90 -44.53 -12.74
N ASP A 68 35.20 -44.82 -12.63
CA ASP A 68 36.25 -44.84 -13.65
C ASP A 68 36.88 -43.52 -14.13
N SER A 69 38.08 -43.22 -13.61
CA SER A 69 39.35 -43.34 -14.35
C SER A 69 40.52 -42.66 -13.63
N THR A 70 41.69 -43.30 -13.69
CA THR A 70 42.95 -43.04 -12.97
C THR A 70 43.73 -41.78 -13.42
N PRO A 71 44.67 -41.26 -12.59
CA PRO A 71 45.36 -39.95 -12.72
C PRO A 71 46.82 -40.06 -13.23
N PRO A 72 47.53 -38.92 -13.47
CA PRO A 72 48.89 -38.81 -12.90
C PRO A 72 49.22 -37.35 -12.43
N PRO A 73 50.41 -37.06 -11.87
CA PRO A 73 50.68 -37.17 -10.43
C PRO A 73 51.28 -35.87 -9.86
N LEU A 74 51.18 -35.64 -8.55
CA LEU A 74 52.22 -34.96 -7.77
C LEU A 74 51.99 -35.25 -6.29
N THR A 75 52.80 -36.17 -5.76
CA THR A 75 53.04 -36.40 -4.33
C THR A 75 54.55 -36.53 -4.14
N PRO A 76 55.10 -36.50 -2.92
CA PRO A 76 54.66 -35.89 -1.64
C PRO A 76 55.86 -35.14 -0.98
N SER A 77 55.81 -34.40 0.13
CA SER A 77 55.56 -34.75 1.54
C SER A 77 56.33 -33.66 2.33
N SER A 78 56.03 -33.18 3.54
CA SER A 78 55.44 -33.81 4.70
C SER A 78 55.21 -32.72 5.76
N GLY A 79 54.16 -32.82 6.57
CA GLY A 79 53.99 -31.93 7.73
C GLY A 79 52.61 -31.90 8.39
N ALA A 80 52.12 -33.06 8.86
CA ALA A 80 51.12 -33.21 9.94
C ALA A 80 49.63 -32.90 9.65
N LEU A 81 49.02 -33.69 8.76
CA LEU A 81 47.62 -34.12 8.93
C LEU A 81 47.62 -35.43 9.73
N ALA A 82 47.72 -35.31 11.05
CA ALA A 82 47.49 -36.44 11.96
C ALA A 82 46.23 -36.14 12.77
N GLY A 83 45.14 -36.81 12.37
CA GLY A 83 44.02 -37.22 13.23
C GLY A 83 43.32 -36.14 14.05
N ARG A 84 42.19 -35.65 13.53
CA ARG A 84 41.00 -35.48 14.38
C ARG A 84 39.80 -36.09 13.68
N SER A 85 39.31 -37.16 14.31
CA SER A 85 38.03 -37.81 14.06
C SER A 85 36.92 -36.77 13.92
N ALA A 86 36.12 -36.86 12.86
CA ALA A 86 34.98 -35.98 12.63
C ALA A 86 33.84 -36.33 13.59
N THR A 87 33.90 -35.79 14.81
CA THR A 87 32.73 -35.62 15.66
C THR A 87 31.96 -34.40 15.16
N GLY A 88 30.72 -34.59 14.69
CA GLY A 88 29.83 -33.48 14.36
C GLY A 88 29.59 -32.56 15.56
N PRO A 89 29.24 -31.27 15.35
CA PRO A 89 29.00 -30.33 16.44
C PRO A 89 27.87 -30.85 17.34
N THR A 90 28.19 -31.08 18.62
CA THR A 90 27.24 -31.60 19.62
C THR A 90 26.50 -30.51 20.37
N THR A 91 27.04 -29.29 20.38
CA THR A 91 26.49 -28.14 21.08
C THR A 91 26.62 -26.86 20.23
N TYR A 92 25.86 -25.80 20.56
CA TYR A 92 25.94 -24.51 19.88
C TYR A 92 27.37 -23.92 19.84
N GLN A 93 28.15 -24.17 20.91
CA GLN A 93 29.53 -23.69 21.02
C GLN A 93 30.50 -24.34 20.03
N ASP A 94 30.10 -25.49 19.45
CA ASP A 94 30.89 -26.24 18.47
C ASP A 94 30.58 -25.81 17.02
N LEU A 95 29.62 -24.90 16.81
CA LEU A 95 29.23 -24.47 15.48
C LEU A 95 30.35 -23.65 14.80
N PRO A 96 30.67 -23.92 13.52
CA PRO A 96 31.59 -23.09 12.76
C PRO A 96 31.12 -21.63 12.62
N PRO A 97 32.04 -20.65 12.57
CA PRO A 97 31.71 -19.23 12.39
C PRO A 97 30.77 -18.95 11.22
N GLU A 98 30.92 -19.68 10.11
CA GLU A 98 30.12 -19.52 8.89
C GLU A 98 28.66 -19.91 9.12
N VAL A 99 28.41 -20.92 9.96
CA VAL A 99 27.05 -21.34 10.33
C VAL A 99 26.40 -20.28 11.22
N ILE A 100 27.14 -19.73 12.18
CA ILE A 100 26.65 -18.66 13.04
C ILE A 100 26.34 -17.39 12.23
N GLN A 101 27.20 -17.03 11.28
CA GLN A 101 26.97 -15.93 10.35
C GLN A 101 25.67 -16.14 9.56
N ARG A 102 25.50 -17.34 9.00
CA ARG A 102 24.30 -17.66 8.21
C ARG A 102 23.03 -17.63 9.06
N ILE A 103 23.08 -18.09 10.32
CA ILE A 103 21.96 -17.90 11.26
C ILE A 103 21.71 -16.40 11.46
N GLY A 104 22.76 -15.62 11.68
CA GLY A 104 22.72 -14.17 11.83
C GLY A 104 22.14 -13.39 10.65
N ASP A 105 22.21 -13.93 9.44
CA ASP A 105 21.58 -13.34 8.24
C ASP A 105 20.05 -13.42 8.30
N TYR A 106 19.51 -14.42 8.99
CA TYR A 106 18.06 -14.58 9.22
C TYR A 106 17.57 -13.88 10.50
N VAL A 107 18.47 -13.48 11.41
CA VAL A 107 18.10 -12.74 12.62
C VAL A 107 17.67 -11.31 12.24
N PRO A 108 16.50 -10.83 12.67
CA PRO A 108 16.09 -9.45 12.45
C PRO A 108 17.11 -8.45 13.00
N ILE A 109 17.34 -7.35 12.27
CA ILE A 109 18.42 -6.40 12.61
C ILE A 109 18.33 -5.92 14.07
N GLN A 110 17.13 -5.71 14.58
CA GLN A 110 16.86 -5.26 15.95
C GLN A 110 17.31 -6.24 17.05
N ASP A 111 17.41 -7.54 16.72
CA ASP A 111 17.78 -8.61 17.66
C ASP A 111 19.26 -9.00 17.58
N ILE A 112 19.99 -8.48 16.58
CA ILE A 112 21.43 -8.75 16.39
C ILE A 112 22.25 -8.38 17.62
N GLY A 113 21.87 -7.31 18.34
CA GLY A 113 22.51 -6.93 19.60
C GLY A 113 22.48 -8.07 20.63
N HIS A 114 21.30 -8.62 20.89
CA HIS A 114 21.10 -9.73 21.83
C HIS A 114 21.75 -11.02 21.35
N PHE A 115 21.54 -11.38 20.08
CA PHE A 115 22.11 -12.60 19.50
C PHE A 115 23.64 -12.59 19.56
N SER A 116 24.27 -11.44 19.27
CA SER A 116 25.72 -11.35 19.33
C SER A 116 26.31 -11.37 20.74
N ALA A 117 25.48 -11.22 21.78
CA ALA A 117 25.91 -11.22 23.17
C ALA A 117 25.91 -12.63 23.81
N ILE A 118 25.45 -13.66 23.09
CA ILE A 118 25.35 -15.04 23.61
C ILE A 118 26.71 -15.54 24.13
N ASP A 119 27.77 -15.38 23.34
CA ASP A 119 29.13 -15.69 23.75
C ASP A 119 30.18 -14.95 22.90
N ARG A 120 31.45 -15.08 23.29
CA ARG A 120 32.57 -14.44 22.59
C ARG A 120 32.77 -14.95 21.16
N HIS A 121 32.38 -16.20 20.88
CA HIS A 121 32.54 -16.83 19.58
C HIS A 121 31.52 -16.26 18.58
N THR A 122 30.26 -16.15 18.99
CA THR A 122 29.15 -15.52 18.28
C THR A 122 29.42 -14.04 18.06
N TYR A 123 29.89 -13.33 19.09
CA TYR A 123 30.23 -11.92 19.02
C TYR A 123 31.24 -11.60 17.90
N ARG A 124 32.24 -12.47 17.72
CA ARG A 124 33.28 -12.34 16.70
C ARG A 124 32.78 -12.76 15.33
N SER A 125 32.06 -13.88 15.25
CA SER A 125 31.50 -14.39 14.00
C SER A 125 30.51 -13.39 13.37
N MET A 126 29.77 -12.66 14.20
CA MET A 126 28.76 -11.68 13.79
C MET A 126 29.29 -10.27 13.48
N TYR A 127 30.60 -10.08 13.28
CA TYR A 127 31.20 -8.74 13.14
C TYR A 127 30.49 -7.85 12.11
N ASP A 128 30.29 -8.33 10.88
CA ASP A 128 29.68 -7.53 9.81
C ASP A 128 28.22 -7.18 10.10
N ARG A 129 27.41 -8.14 10.59
CA ARG A 129 26.01 -7.88 10.95
C ARG A 129 25.88 -6.92 12.11
N ARG A 130 26.80 -6.99 13.08
CA ARG A 130 26.85 -6.03 14.19
C ARG A 130 27.24 -4.63 13.74
N LEU A 131 28.11 -4.51 12.74
CA LEU A 131 28.45 -3.22 12.16
C LEU A 131 27.21 -2.57 11.52
N VAL A 132 26.43 -3.34 10.76
CA VAL A 132 25.14 -2.88 10.22
C VAL A 132 24.16 -2.50 11.34
N TRP A 133 24.05 -3.33 12.39
CA TRP A 133 23.21 -3.03 13.54
C TRP A 133 23.61 -1.73 14.25
N HIS A 134 24.90 -1.47 14.36
CA HIS A 134 25.40 -0.24 14.97
C HIS A 134 24.98 1.01 14.16
N TYR A 135 25.12 0.97 12.83
CA TYR A 135 24.63 2.06 11.97
C TYR A 135 23.11 2.19 12.01
N TRP A 136 22.37 1.07 12.07
CA TRP A 136 20.92 1.07 12.22
C TRP A 136 20.48 1.71 13.55
N GLN A 137 21.16 1.41 14.66
CA GLN A 137 20.91 2.05 15.95
C GLN A 137 21.19 3.55 15.91
N ARG A 138 22.32 3.97 15.33
CA ARG A 138 22.65 5.40 15.20
C ARG A 138 21.66 6.13 14.30
N ALA A 139 21.20 5.51 13.22
CA ALA A 139 20.14 6.05 12.36
C ALA A 139 18.83 6.29 13.14
N ASN A 140 18.43 5.37 14.01
CA ASN A 140 17.25 5.53 14.88
C ASN A 140 17.41 6.66 15.91
N GLN A 141 18.65 7.06 16.20
CA GLN A 141 18.99 8.11 17.17
C GLN A 141 19.33 9.45 16.50
N ALA A 142 19.29 9.55 15.17
CA ALA A 142 19.59 10.79 14.46
C ALA A 142 18.57 11.88 14.82
N THR A 143 19.06 13.05 15.25
CA THR A 143 18.21 14.18 15.70
C THR A 143 18.38 15.44 14.86
N SER A 144 19.34 15.48 13.94
CA SER A 144 19.61 16.63 13.06
C SER A 144 20.05 16.19 11.67
N LEU A 145 19.93 17.08 10.69
CA LEU A 145 20.49 16.93 9.34
C LEU A 145 21.99 16.68 9.38
N ALA A 146 22.73 17.34 10.27
CA ALA A 146 24.16 17.12 10.41
C ALA A 146 24.47 15.66 10.80
N SER A 147 23.70 15.11 11.75
CA SER A 147 23.83 13.70 12.14
C SER A 147 23.45 12.75 11.00
N VAL A 148 22.40 13.07 10.23
CA VAL A 148 22.01 12.29 9.04
C VAL A 148 23.12 12.29 7.99
N ASN A 149 23.67 13.45 7.65
CA ASN A 149 24.74 13.59 6.67
C ASN A 149 25.99 12.83 7.10
N GLN A 150 26.42 13.01 8.36
CA GLN A 150 27.56 12.29 8.90
C GLN A 150 27.36 10.77 8.81
N LEU A 151 26.18 10.27 9.19
CA LEU A 151 25.88 8.84 9.14
C LEU A 151 25.92 8.28 7.72
N LEU A 152 25.30 8.98 6.76
CA LEU A 152 25.28 8.55 5.37
C LEU A 152 26.69 8.53 4.77
N ASP A 153 27.50 9.54 5.05
CA ASP A 153 28.89 9.62 4.57
C ASP A 153 29.78 8.55 5.21
N GLU A 154 29.58 8.25 6.50
CA GLU A 154 30.30 7.16 7.19
C GLU A 154 29.88 5.79 6.66
N MET A 155 28.58 5.56 6.45
CA MET A 155 28.07 4.31 5.89
C MET A 155 28.61 4.05 4.48
N GLU A 156 28.68 5.08 3.64
CA GLU A 156 29.21 4.97 2.28
C GLU A 156 30.70 4.55 2.26
N ARG A 157 31.48 4.97 3.26
CA ARG A 157 32.90 4.60 3.37
C ARG A 157 33.12 3.24 4.02
N THR A 158 32.27 2.87 4.96
CA THR A 158 32.48 1.71 5.84
C THR A 158 31.70 0.46 5.39
N LEU A 159 30.48 0.62 4.87
CA LEU A 159 29.64 -0.50 4.44
C LEU A 159 29.89 -0.80 2.97
N HIS A 160 30.65 -1.86 2.72
CA HIS A 160 31.13 -2.22 1.38
C HIS A 160 30.04 -2.79 0.47
N GLN A 161 29.00 -3.40 1.02
CA GLN A 161 27.89 -3.97 0.24
C GLN A 161 26.66 -3.07 0.29
N PRO A 162 25.99 -2.77 -0.84
CA PRO A 162 24.77 -1.96 -0.84
C PRO A 162 23.65 -2.52 0.04
N THR A 163 23.51 -3.84 0.11
CA THR A 163 22.52 -4.53 0.95
C THR A 163 22.67 -4.22 2.44
N GLN A 164 23.91 -3.96 2.91
CA GLN A 164 24.18 -3.57 4.30
C GLN A 164 23.62 -2.18 4.64
N GLN A 165 23.46 -1.31 3.65
CA GLN A 165 22.95 0.05 3.85
C GLN A 165 21.42 0.12 3.91
N VAL A 166 20.71 -0.91 3.45
CA VAL A 166 19.23 -0.95 3.38
C VAL A 166 18.60 -0.71 4.75
N GLY A 167 19.00 -1.48 5.76
CA GLY A 167 18.46 -1.38 7.12
C GLY A 167 18.66 0.03 7.72
N PRO A 168 19.89 0.55 7.76
CA PRO A 168 20.13 1.90 8.27
C PRO A 168 19.43 3.02 7.47
N ILE A 169 19.36 2.95 6.13
CA ILE A 169 18.63 3.95 5.32
C ILE A 169 17.13 3.89 5.62
N GLU A 170 16.54 2.69 5.74
CA GLU A 170 15.14 2.52 6.13
C GLU A 170 14.86 3.05 7.56
N SER A 171 15.83 2.94 8.47
CA SER A 171 15.77 3.56 9.79
C SER A 171 15.80 5.10 9.70
N LEU A 172 16.72 5.68 8.91
CA LEU A 172 16.78 7.13 8.68
C LEU A 172 15.47 7.66 8.10
N ARG A 173 14.87 6.93 7.14
CA ARG A 173 13.54 7.25 6.58
C ARG A 173 12.50 7.43 7.68
N ARG A 174 12.39 6.48 8.60
CA ARG A 174 11.44 6.53 9.72
C ARG A 174 11.73 7.70 10.68
N ARG A 175 12.98 8.13 10.74
CA ARG A 175 13.43 9.22 11.60
C ARG A 175 13.18 10.62 11.02
N LEU A 176 13.02 10.76 9.70
CA LEU A 176 12.79 12.05 9.03
C LEU A 176 11.68 12.89 9.69
N ARG A 177 10.56 12.26 10.07
CA ARG A 177 9.42 12.94 10.73
C ARG A 177 9.77 13.59 12.08
N THR A 178 10.83 13.12 12.73
CA THR A 178 11.23 13.59 14.07
C THR A 178 12.31 14.66 14.04
N LEU A 179 12.86 14.96 12.86
CA LEU A 179 13.84 16.02 12.69
C LEU A 179 13.19 17.41 12.83
N PRO A 180 13.96 18.46 13.16
CA PRO A 180 13.48 19.83 13.12
C PRO A 180 12.90 20.18 11.74
N GLN A 181 11.75 20.86 11.70
CA GLN A 181 11.02 21.15 10.46
C GLN A 181 11.91 21.78 9.37
N ALA A 182 12.72 22.77 9.75
CA ALA A 182 13.63 23.48 8.85
C ALA A 182 14.66 22.58 8.14
N GLU A 183 14.92 21.39 8.69
CA GLU A 183 15.92 20.44 8.17
C GLU A 183 15.29 19.28 7.38
N ARG A 184 13.96 19.11 7.44
CA ARG A 184 13.28 17.92 6.90
C ARG A 184 13.39 17.80 5.38
N VAL A 185 13.32 18.92 4.66
CA VAL A 185 13.42 18.94 3.18
C VAL A 185 14.79 18.44 2.74
N ASP A 186 15.86 18.99 3.30
CA ASP A 186 17.23 18.58 2.95
C ASP A 186 17.54 17.17 3.42
N ALA A 187 17.07 16.79 4.62
CA ALA A 187 17.23 15.43 5.11
C ALA A 187 16.49 14.42 4.21
N PHE A 188 15.28 14.76 3.75
CA PHE A 188 14.54 13.96 2.78
C PHE A 188 15.35 13.79 1.50
N LYS A 189 15.84 14.88 0.89
CA LYS A 189 16.63 14.83 -0.34
C LYS A 189 17.87 13.95 -0.18
N ARG A 190 18.56 14.05 0.96
CA ARG A 190 19.76 13.26 1.25
C ARG A 190 19.44 11.78 1.38
N VAL A 191 18.43 11.41 2.18
CA VAL A 191 18.03 10.00 2.36
C VAL A 191 17.47 9.41 1.06
N PHE A 192 16.69 10.19 0.31
CA PHE A 192 16.13 9.77 -0.99
C PHE A 192 17.24 9.53 -2.03
N SER A 193 18.27 10.38 -2.04
CA SER A 193 19.47 10.22 -2.89
C SER A 193 20.30 9.00 -2.48
N ALA A 194 20.46 8.77 -1.17
CA ALA A 194 21.17 7.61 -0.66
C ALA A 194 20.46 6.31 -1.06
N ALA A 195 19.12 6.28 -0.94
CA ALA A 195 18.32 5.16 -1.40
C ALA A 195 18.49 4.88 -2.90
N ASN A 196 18.66 5.91 -3.74
CA ASN A 196 18.88 5.73 -5.19
C ASN A 196 20.14 4.94 -5.54
N ARG A 197 21.12 4.87 -4.62
CA ARG A 197 22.37 4.14 -4.81
C ARG A 197 22.25 2.66 -4.45
N LEU A 198 21.10 2.22 -3.93
CA LEU A 198 20.86 0.83 -3.53
C LEU A 198 20.18 0.04 -4.66
N PRO A 199 20.82 -1.02 -5.19
CA PRO A 199 20.19 -1.94 -6.13
C PRO A 199 18.97 -2.62 -5.49
N GLU A 200 17.90 -2.81 -6.26
CA GLU A 200 16.65 -3.53 -5.91
C GLU A 200 15.80 -2.92 -4.77
N TYR A 201 16.41 -2.50 -3.68
CA TYR A 201 15.73 -2.00 -2.48
C TYR A 201 15.54 -0.48 -2.50
N GLY A 202 16.37 0.24 -3.25
CA GLY A 202 16.37 1.69 -3.29
C GLY A 202 15.05 2.29 -3.75
N VAL A 203 14.50 1.75 -4.84
CA VAL A 203 13.22 2.19 -5.41
C VAL A 203 12.08 1.96 -4.44
N ARG A 204 12.05 0.82 -3.76
CA ARG A 204 11.03 0.51 -2.74
C ARG A 204 11.05 1.53 -1.59
N ILE A 205 12.24 1.87 -1.08
CA ILE A 205 12.37 2.89 -0.01
C ILE A 205 11.85 4.24 -0.51
N GLN A 206 12.22 4.65 -1.72
CA GLN A 206 11.78 5.91 -2.33
C GLN A 206 10.26 5.96 -2.56
N LYS A 207 9.66 4.88 -3.04
CA LYS A 207 8.20 4.76 -3.19
C LYS A 207 7.50 5.00 -1.85
N VAL A 208 7.96 4.34 -0.78
CA VAL A 208 7.42 4.54 0.57
C VAL A 208 7.63 5.98 1.05
N MET A 209 8.77 6.60 0.76
CA MET A 209 9.03 8.01 1.08
C MET A 209 8.02 8.95 0.42
N LEU A 210 7.64 8.70 -0.83
CA LEU A 210 6.66 9.52 -1.56
C LEU A 210 5.23 9.32 -1.05
N LEU A 211 4.84 8.07 -0.80
CA LEU A 211 3.54 7.74 -0.22
C LEU A 211 3.37 8.34 1.19
N THR A 212 4.47 8.49 1.93
CA THR A 212 4.48 9.07 3.28
C THR A 212 4.82 10.57 3.31
N LEU A 213 5.01 11.22 2.16
CA LEU A 213 5.47 12.62 2.06
C LEU A 213 4.59 13.59 2.84
N ARG A 214 3.26 13.44 2.72
CA ARG A 214 2.28 14.24 3.48
C ARG A 214 2.48 14.13 4.99
N HIS A 215 2.88 12.96 5.47
CA HIS A 215 3.00 12.66 6.89
C HIS A 215 4.32 13.11 7.50
N LEU A 216 5.34 13.36 6.67
CA LEU A 216 6.64 13.86 7.14
C LEU A 216 6.53 15.26 7.78
N PHE A 217 5.44 15.99 7.57
CA PHE A 217 5.26 17.37 8.00
C PHE A 217 4.08 17.59 8.97
N ASP A 218 3.61 16.53 9.65
CA ASP A 218 2.70 16.56 10.83
C ASP A 218 1.58 17.61 10.81
N ASN A 219 0.53 17.46 9.97
CA ASN A 219 -0.69 18.32 9.93
C ASN A 219 -0.48 19.85 9.78
N ARG A 220 0.74 20.36 9.92
CA ARG A 220 1.20 21.66 9.46
C ARG A 220 1.60 21.44 8.02
N ALA A 221 0.61 21.69 7.16
CA ALA A 221 0.78 21.92 5.73
C ALA A 221 2.26 22.18 5.37
N LEU A 222 2.93 21.17 4.80
CA LEU A 222 4.16 21.35 4.02
C LEU A 222 3.93 22.60 3.18
N SER A 223 4.74 23.63 3.35
CA SER A 223 4.49 24.88 2.65
C SER A 223 4.47 24.59 1.15
N GLY A 224 3.64 25.33 0.40
CA GLY A 224 3.55 25.12 -1.05
C GLY A 224 4.92 25.14 -1.74
N HIS A 225 5.85 25.95 -1.22
CA HIS A 225 7.23 26.03 -1.67
C HIS A 225 8.04 24.76 -1.36
N GLU A 226 8.03 24.27 -0.12
CA GLU A 226 8.74 23.02 0.24
C GLU A 226 8.20 21.83 -0.57
N PHE A 227 6.89 21.79 -0.85
CA PHE A 227 6.31 20.77 -1.72
C PHE A 227 6.84 20.87 -3.16
N GLN A 228 6.84 22.06 -3.75
CA GLN A 228 7.36 22.28 -5.10
C GLN A 228 8.83 21.86 -5.19
N GLU A 229 9.64 22.27 -4.23
CA GLU A 229 11.07 21.95 -4.17
C GLU A 229 11.31 20.43 -4.10
N LEU A 230 10.54 19.71 -3.28
CA LEU A 230 10.62 18.25 -3.20
C LEU A 230 10.08 17.57 -4.46
N PHE A 231 8.99 18.09 -5.04
CA PHE A 231 8.41 17.56 -6.25
C PHE A 231 9.37 17.68 -7.43
N ASP A 232 9.96 18.86 -7.65
CA ASP A 232 10.92 19.13 -8.72
C ASP A 232 12.17 18.24 -8.58
N PHE A 233 12.68 18.11 -7.35
CA PHE A 233 13.80 17.23 -7.04
C PHE A 233 13.49 15.77 -7.39
N VAL A 234 12.35 15.23 -6.92
CA VAL A 234 11.96 13.84 -7.17
C VAL A 234 11.66 13.62 -8.65
N HIS A 235 10.98 14.57 -9.30
CA HIS A 235 10.68 14.52 -10.73
C HIS A 235 11.98 14.45 -11.57
N ALA A 236 12.98 15.26 -11.23
CA ALA A 236 14.28 15.21 -11.89
C ALA A 236 14.98 13.85 -11.72
N MET A 237 14.89 13.25 -10.52
CA MET A 237 15.43 11.91 -10.27
C MET A 237 14.70 10.82 -11.04
N ALA A 238 13.37 10.86 -11.10
CA ALA A 238 12.55 9.92 -11.88
C ALA A 238 12.90 10.00 -13.38
N ALA A 239 13.13 11.22 -13.89
CA ALA A 239 13.46 11.46 -15.29
C ALA A 239 14.87 10.98 -15.68
N GLN A 240 15.79 10.81 -14.72
CA GLN A 240 17.14 10.29 -14.96
C GLN A 240 17.17 8.76 -15.10
N ARG A 241 16.08 8.06 -14.75
CA ARG A 241 16.03 6.61 -14.84
C ARG A 241 15.81 6.14 -16.27
N GLY A 242 16.50 5.06 -16.61
CA GLY A 242 16.30 4.38 -17.90
C GLY A 242 14.92 3.72 -17.98
N PRO A 243 14.43 3.43 -19.20
CA PRO A 243 13.10 2.81 -19.42
C PRO A 243 12.99 1.39 -18.84
N GLU A 244 14.10 0.70 -18.63
CA GLU A 244 14.15 -0.66 -18.06
C GLU A 244 14.29 -0.65 -16.52
N GLN A 245 14.53 0.52 -15.92
CA GLN A 245 14.68 0.65 -14.48
C GLN A 245 13.32 0.88 -13.84
N GLU A 246 13.06 0.18 -12.73
CA GLU A 246 11.86 0.43 -11.93
C GLU A 246 11.77 1.92 -11.55
N ASN A 247 10.62 2.53 -11.77
CA ASN A 247 10.39 3.95 -11.51
C ASN A 247 9.32 4.16 -10.43
N PHE A 248 9.12 5.41 -10.03
CA PHE A 248 8.18 5.81 -8.97
C PHE A 248 7.22 6.92 -9.42
N TRP A 249 6.91 6.98 -10.73
CA TRP A 249 5.96 7.93 -11.29
C TRP A 249 4.57 7.88 -10.64
N PRO A 250 3.97 6.69 -10.40
CA PRO A 250 2.66 6.62 -9.72
C PRO A 250 2.70 7.19 -8.31
N GLU A 251 3.76 6.93 -7.54
CA GLU A 251 3.91 7.42 -6.18
C GLU A 251 4.17 8.93 -6.13
N LEU A 252 4.91 9.48 -7.10
CA LEU A 252 5.07 10.92 -7.27
C LEU A 252 3.73 11.59 -7.62
N ALA A 253 2.96 11.01 -8.53
CA ALA A 253 1.63 11.49 -8.86
C ALA A 253 0.68 11.39 -7.65
N TYR A 254 0.85 10.38 -6.81
CA TYR A 254 0.08 10.20 -5.59
C TYR A 254 0.40 11.30 -4.58
N ALA A 255 1.68 11.65 -4.44
CA ALA A 255 2.10 12.79 -3.62
C ALA A 255 1.47 14.11 -4.10
N LEU A 256 1.40 14.33 -5.42
CA LEU A 256 0.66 15.46 -5.99
C LEU A 256 -0.84 15.39 -5.64
N ALA A 257 -1.49 14.24 -5.87
CA ALA A 257 -2.90 14.00 -5.56
C ALA A 257 -3.22 13.95 -4.05
N THR A 258 -2.27 14.29 -3.18
CA THR A 258 -2.50 14.43 -1.74
C THR A 258 -1.98 15.76 -1.19
N SER A 259 -1.43 16.62 -2.06
CA SER A 259 -0.91 17.93 -1.72
C SER A 259 -1.99 19.00 -1.81
N TRP A 260 -2.42 19.51 -0.65
CA TRP A 260 -3.47 20.55 -0.57
C TRP A 260 -2.91 21.97 -0.54
N THR A 261 -1.60 22.09 -0.38
CA THR A 261 -0.87 23.35 -0.20
C THR A 261 -0.14 23.79 -1.45
N CYS A 262 -0.11 22.94 -2.48
CA CYS A 262 0.46 23.26 -3.77
C CYS A 262 -0.34 24.40 -4.43
N PRO A 263 0.32 25.51 -4.81
CA PRO A 263 -0.31 26.57 -5.61
C PRO A 263 -0.89 26.00 -6.91
N PHE A 264 -2.06 26.47 -7.30
CA PHE A 264 -2.82 25.94 -8.44
C PHE A 264 -2.00 25.87 -9.75
N ASP A 265 -1.28 26.93 -10.11
CA ASP A 265 -0.53 26.96 -11.37
C ASP A 265 0.60 25.90 -11.38
N ALA A 266 1.26 25.69 -10.23
CA ALA A 266 2.25 24.63 -10.08
C ALA A 266 1.61 23.24 -10.12
N PHE A 267 0.48 23.05 -9.43
CA PHE A 267 -0.27 21.80 -9.46
C PHE A 267 -0.67 21.41 -10.89
N LEU A 268 -1.20 22.37 -11.66
CA LEU A 268 -1.57 22.16 -13.05
C LEU A 268 -0.35 21.81 -13.91
N GLY A 269 0.76 22.54 -13.76
CA GLY A 269 2.01 22.25 -14.47
C GLY A 269 2.54 20.84 -14.18
N TYR A 270 2.55 20.43 -12.91
CA TYR A 270 2.97 19.09 -12.49
C TYR A 270 2.03 18.00 -12.99
N TYR A 271 0.72 18.22 -12.93
CA TYR A 271 -0.27 17.30 -13.48
C TYR A 271 -0.06 17.10 -14.99
N GLN A 272 0.14 18.18 -15.75
CA GLN A 272 0.39 18.12 -17.18
C GLN A 272 1.72 17.43 -17.51
N ALA A 273 2.78 17.70 -16.73
CA ALA A 273 4.06 17.01 -16.87
C ALA A 273 3.89 15.49 -16.71
N LEU A 274 3.22 15.05 -15.64
CA LEU A 274 2.94 13.61 -15.41
C LEU A 274 2.04 13.02 -16.49
N PHE A 275 1.01 13.73 -16.92
CA PHE A 275 0.11 13.29 -17.99
C PHE A 275 0.86 13.11 -19.32
N SER A 276 1.73 14.06 -19.67
CA SER A 276 2.53 14.03 -20.90
C SER A 276 3.51 12.85 -20.95
N ARG A 277 3.87 12.28 -19.79
CA ARG A 277 4.77 11.13 -19.69
C ARG A 277 4.10 9.80 -20.00
N LEU A 278 2.79 9.67 -19.82
CA LEU A 278 2.06 8.41 -20.03
C LEU A 278 2.47 7.64 -21.31
N PRO A 279 2.58 8.26 -22.50
CA PRO A 279 2.90 7.52 -23.72
C PRO A 279 4.31 6.91 -23.74
N SER A 280 5.22 7.39 -22.89
CA SER A 280 6.60 6.92 -22.78
C SER A 280 6.82 5.84 -21.72
N LEU A 281 5.80 5.55 -20.92
CA LEU A 281 5.89 4.58 -19.82
C LEU A 281 5.55 3.17 -20.30
N SER A 282 6.02 2.15 -19.58
CA SER A 282 5.60 0.76 -19.79
C SER A 282 4.11 0.59 -19.48
N ILE A 283 3.49 -0.46 -20.04
CA ILE A 283 2.06 -0.74 -19.81
C ILE A 283 1.69 -0.85 -18.32
N PRO A 284 2.45 -1.56 -17.47
CA PRO A 284 2.17 -1.60 -16.03
C PRO A 284 2.26 -0.23 -15.36
N GLU A 285 3.24 0.60 -15.74
CA GLU A 285 3.38 1.95 -15.19
C GLU A 285 2.24 2.88 -15.63
N GLN A 286 1.80 2.80 -16.89
CA GLN A 286 0.63 3.53 -17.36
C GLN A 286 -0.63 3.11 -16.59
N ALA A 287 -0.83 1.81 -16.41
CA ALA A 287 -1.96 1.25 -15.67
C ALA A 287 -1.97 1.67 -14.20
N ALA A 288 -0.80 1.85 -13.58
CA ALA A 288 -0.67 2.37 -12.22
C ALA A 288 -0.85 3.89 -12.14
N LEU A 289 -0.37 4.65 -13.13
CA LEU A 289 -0.40 6.12 -13.11
C LEU A 289 -1.79 6.70 -13.43
N ILE A 290 -2.54 6.12 -14.37
CA ILE A 290 -3.84 6.64 -14.81
C ILE A 290 -4.84 6.78 -13.65
N PRO A 291 -5.06 5.77 -12.78
CA PRO A 291 -5.94 5.90 -11.62
C PRO A 291 -5.51 7.03 -10.70
N VAL A 292 -4.21 7.25 -10.51
CA VAL A 292 -3.69 8.31 -9.65
C VAL A 292 -3.95 9.70 -10.26
N LEU A 293 -3.80 9.84 -11.57
CA LEU A 293 -4.18 11.07 -12.28
C LEU A 293 -5.70 11.32 -12.24
N CYS A 294 -6.53 10.27 -12.28
CA CYS A 294 -7.97 10.40 -12.04
C CYS A 294 -8.25 10.94 -10.64
N LYS A 295 -7.50 10.49 -9.62
CA LYS A 295 -7.58 11.04 -8.25
C LYS A 295 -7.28 12.53 -8.22
N ALA A 296 -6.22 12.94 -8.92
CA ALA A 296 -5.77 14.33 -8.97
C ALA A 296 -6.83 15.28 -9.54
N LEU A 297 -7.75 14.79 -10.41
CA LEU A 297 -8.90 15.58 -10.88
C LEU A 297 -9.78 16.12 -9.74
N PHE A 298 -9.73 15.51 -8.55
CA PHE A 298 -10.44 16.00 -7.38
C PHE A 298 -9.98 17.40 -6.95
N TYR A 299 -8.73 17.77 -7.21
CA TYR A 299 -8.16 19.02 -6.68
C TYR A 299 -8.38 20.23 -7.57
N PHE A 300 -8.76 20.03 -8.83
CA PHE A 300 -9.25 21.11 -9.66
C PHE A 300 -10.61 21.57 -9.12
N LYS A 301 -10.68 22.80 -8.59
CA LYS A 301 -11.91 23.36 -8.07
C LYS A 301 -12.82 23.75 -9.24
N PRO A 302 -14.13 23.51 -9.17
CA PRO A 302 -15.06 23.88 -10.26
C PRO A 302 -15.08 25.37 -10.61
N ARG A 303 -14.58 26.26 -9.74
CA ARG A 303 -14.47 27.71 -9.98
C ARG A 303 -13.22 28.10 -10.77
N GLU A 304 -12.30 27.18 -11.00
CA GLU A 304 -11.06 27.37 -11.76
C GLU A 304 -11.35 27.16 -13.25
N TRP A 305 -11.94 28.18 -13.88
CA TRP A 305 -12.33 28.20 -15.30
C TRP A 305 -11.20 27.92 -16.30
N ARG A 306 -9.94 27.86 -15.84
CA ARG A 306 -8.76 27.62 -16.66
C ARG A 306 -8.53 26.14 -17.00
N VAL A 307 -9.19 25.21 -16.31
CA VAL A 307 -9.02 23.76 -16.54
C VAL A 307 -10.31 23.17 -17.10
N ASN A 308 -10.22 22.57 -18.29
CA ASN A 308 -11.31 21.82 -18.88
C ASN A 308 -11.29 20.37 -18.34
N ILE A 309 -11.94 20.16 -17.19
CA ILE A 309 -12.02 18.83 -16.56
C ILE A 309 -12.62 17.76 -17.50
N PRO A 310 -13.69 18.04 -18.27
CA PRO A 310 -14.19 17.12 -19.29
C PRO A 310 -13.12 16.67 -20.30
N GLU A 311 -12.31 17.58 -20.82
CA GLU A 311 -11.23 17.23 -21.76
C GLU A 311 -10.16 16.36 -21.09
N LEU A 312 -9.75 16.69 -19.86
CA LEU A 312 -8.78 15.87 -19.11
C LEU A 312 -9.32 14.47 -18.81
N HIS A 313 -10.59 14.36 -18.42
CA HIS A 313 -11.25 13.07 -18.18
C HIS A 313 -11.35 12.26 -19.47
N ALA A 314 -11.75 12.88 -20.58
CA ALA A 314 -11.80 12.23 -21.89
C ALA A 314 -10.42 11.76 -22.35
N ALA A 315 -9.38 12.57 -22.14
CA ALA A 315 -8.01 12.22 -22.48
C ALA A 315 -7.48 11.05 -21.63
N LEU A 316 -7.77 11.01 -20.32
CA LEU A 316 -7.44 9.87 -19.46
C LEU A 316 -8.21 8.61 -19.88
N ARG A 317 -9.49 8.74 -20.25
CA ARG A 317 -10.30 7.64 -20.76
C ARG A 317 -9.72 7.05 -22.05
N GLU A 318 -9.28 7.90 -22.96
CA GLU A 318 -8.63 7.47 -24.20
C GLU A 318 -7.33 6.72 -23.92
N ARG A 319 -6.48 7.24 -23.02
CA ARG A 319 -5.25 6.54 -22.61
C ARG A 319 -5.52 5.20 -21.94
N ALA A 320 -6.52 5.13 -21.07
CA ALA A 320 -6.91 3.89 -20.42
C ALA A 320 -7.43 2.84 -21.42
N ARG A 321 -8.14 3.26 -22.48
CA ARG A 321 -8.59 2.36 -23.56
C ARG A 321 -7.45 1.80 -24.41
N GLN A 322 -6.34 2.52 -24.51
CA GLN A 322 -5.15 2.08 -25.24
C GLN A 322 -4.36 0.98 -24.49
N LEU A 323 -4.62 0.78 -23.19
CA LEU A 323 -4.02 -0.33 -22.44
C LEU A 323 -4.58 -1.68 -22.92
N PRO A 324 -3.83 -2.79 -22.80
CA PRO A 324 -4.39 -4.14 -22.97
C PRO A 324 -5.54 -4.38 -21.98
N PRO A 325 -6.59 -5.14 -22.34
CA PRO A 325 -7.72 -5.43 -21.46
C PRO A 325 -7.33 -5.96 -20.08
N SER A 326 -6.21 -6.70 -19.99
CA SER A 326 -5.62 -7.23 -18.76
C SER A 326 -5.09 -6.17 -17.78
N HIS A 327 -5.11 -4.88 -18.13
CA HIS A 327 -4.60 -3.76 -17.32
C HIS A 327 -5.62 -2.61 -17.18
N GLN A 328 -6.85 -2.78 -17.67
CA GLN A 328 -7.84 -1.69 -17.74
C GLN A 328 -8.69 -1.53 -16.48
N GLY A 329 -8.80 -2.55 -15.63
CA GLY A 329 -9.75 -2.63 -14.52
C GLY A 329 -9.70 -1.45 -13.55
N THR A 330 -8.54 -1.20 -12.94
CA THR A 330 -8.38 -0.09 -11.99
C THR A 330 -8.61 1.27 -12.65
N SER A 331 -8.24 1.43 -13.92
CA SER A 331 -8.43 2.68 -14.67
C SER A 331 -9.91 2.97 -14.92
N VAL A 332 -10.70 1.98 -15.36
CA VAL A 332 -12.14 2.18 -15.58
C VAL A 332 -12.88 2.45 -14.27
N GLY A 333 -12.49 1.76 -13.18
CA GLY A 333 -13.03 2.01 -11.84
C GLY A 333 -12.74 3.44 -11.37
N ALA A 334 -11.51 3.91 -11.56
CA ALA A 334 -11.11 5.27 -11.21
C ALA A 334 -11.84 6.34 -12.03
N LEU A 335 -11.95 6.15 -13.35
CA LEU A 335 -12.69 7.07 -14.23
C LEU A 335 -14.17 7.16 -13.85
N ALA A 336 -14.80 6.02 -13.52
CA ALA A 336 -16.19 5.98 -13.09
C ALA A 336 -16.39 6.70 -11.74
N SER A 337 -15.43 6.59 -10.82
CA SER A 337 -15.47 7.29 -9.53
C SER A 337 -15.47 8.83 -9.64
N LYS A 338 -15.09 9.37 -10.82
CA LYS A 338 -14.94 10.81 -11.07
C LYS A 338 -16.00 11.40 -12.01
N ILE A 339 -17.01 10.65 -12.42
CA ILE A 339 -18.08 11.17 -13.32
C ILE A 339 -18.75 12.44 -12.78
N TRP A 340 -18.83 12.59 -11.45
CA TRP A 340 -19.47 13.73 -10.80
C TRP A 340 -18.76 15.06 -11.07
N ARG A 341 -17.53 15.01 -11.59
CA ARG A 341 -16.77 16.18 -12.03
C ARG A 341 -17.14 16.68 -13.41
N LEU A 342 -17.92 15.89 -14.14
CA LEU A 342 -18.38 16.20 -15.48
C LEU A 342 -19.70 17.00 -15.41
N PRO A 343 -20.06 17.75 -16.46
CA PRO A 343 -21.35 18.42 -16.56
C PRO A 343 -22.50 17.45 -16.26
N PRO A 344 -23.51 17.83 -15.46
CA PRO A 344 -24.62 16.96 -15.09
C PRO A 344 -25.30 16.25 -16.27
N ALA A 345 -25.38 16.93 -17.43
CA ALA A 345 -25.97 16.40 -18.65
C ALA A 345 -25.20 15.20 -19.24
N GLU A 346 -23.90 15.06 -18.94
CA GLU A 346 -23.04 14.03 -19.50
C GLU A 346 -22.77 12.88 -18.51
N GLN A 347 -23.03 13.07 -17.22
CA GLN A 347 -22.63 12.13 -16.16
C GLN A 347 -23.20 10.73 -16.37
N PHE A 348 -24.50 10.64 -16.67
CA PHE A 348 -25.17 9.35 -16.88
C PHE A 348 -24.66 8.64 -18.13
N THR A 349 -24.59 9.35 -19.26
CA THR A 349 -24.11 8.80 -20.53
C THR A 349 -22.69 8.27 -20.39
N ILE A 350 -21.79 9.06 -19.78
CA ILE A 350 -20.40 8.66 -19.58
C ILE A 350 -20.30 7.50 -18.58
N TYR A 351 -21.11 7.50 -17.52
CA TYR A 351 -21.16 6.36 -16.60
C TYR A 351 -21.60 5.07 -17.29
N ALA A 352 -22.66 5.11 -18.09
CA ALA A 352 -23.16 3.96 -18.83
C ALA A 352 -22.09 3.41 -19.79
N GLU A 353 -21.36 4.28 -20.50
CA GLU A 353 -20.23 3.86 -21.33
C GLU A 353 -19.12 3.17 -20.52
N LEU A 354 -18.78 3.71 -19.34
CA LEU A 354 -17.77 3.11 -18.45
C LEU A 354 -18.27 1.80 -17.84
N ARG A 355 -19.57 1.66 -17.56
CA ARG A 355 -20.21 0.41 -17.12
C ARG A 355 -20.07 -0.66 -18.18
N ASP A 356 -20.50 -0.37 -19.40
CA ASP A 356 -20.47 -1.35 -20.48
C ASP A 356 -19.03 -1.77 -20.79
N TRP A 357 -18.09 -0.82 -20.72
CA TRP A 357 -16.67 -1.12 -20.79
C TRP A 357 -16.21 -2.01 -19.63
N ALA A 358 -16.49 -1.67 -18.37
CA ALA A 358 -16.07 -2.48 -17.22
C ALA A 358 -16.65 -3.91 -17.27
N LEU A 359 -17.90 -4.06 -17.71
CA LEU A 359 -18.55 -5.37 -17.86
C LEU A 359 -17.94 -6.22 -18.98
N SER A 360 -17.35 -5.60 -20.00
CA SER A 360 -16.65 -6.29 -21.09
C SER A 360 -15.26 -6.81 -20.72
N LEU A 361 -14.72 -6.41 -19.56
CA LEU A 361 -13.38 -6.80 -19.12
C LEU A 361 -13.32 -8.27 -18.67
N PRO A 362 -12.13 -8.90 -18.72
CA PRO A 362 -11.88 -10.19 -18.08
C PRO A 362 -12.19 -10.16 -16.58
N ASP A 363 -12.50 -11.30 -15.98
CA ASP A 363 -12.98 -11.41 -14.60
C ASP A 363 -12.03 -10.79 -13.56
N ASP A 364 -10.72 -10.99 -13.71
CA ASP A 364 -9.70 -10.37 -12.83
C ASP A 364 -9.71 -8.84 -12.90
N GLN A 365 -10.04 -8.28 -14.07
CA GLN A 365 -10.05 -6.84 -14.31
C GLN A 365 -11.39 -6.21 -13.97
N TRP A 366 -12.49 -6.97 -14.13
CA TRP A 366 -13.78 -6.62 -13.58
C TRP A 366 -13.72 -6.50 -12.06
N GLY A 367 -13.16 -7.51 -11.37
CA GLY A 367 -12.99 -7.43 -9.93
C GLY A 367 -12.01 -6.31 -9.52
N ALA A 368 -10.94 -6.05 -10.29
CA ALA A 368 -10.07 -4.89 -10.05
C ALA A 368 -10.78 -3.53 -10.20
N ALA A 369 -11.76 -3.40 -11.11
CA ALA A 369 -12.55 -2.17 -11.27
C ALA A 369 -13.47 -1.90 -10.07
N LEU A 370 -14.01 -2.96 -9.48
CA LEU A 370 -14.90 -2.88 -8.32
C LEU A 370 -14.15 -2.81 -6.99
N SER A 371 -12.92 -3.33 -6.94
CA SER A 371 -12.14 -3.46 -5.72
C SER A 371 -11.83 -2.11 -5.10
N LEU A 372 -11.85 -2.08 -3.77
CA LEU A 372 -11.08 -1.11 -3.01
C LEU A 372 -9.60 -1.47 -3.18
N PRO A 373 -8.73 -0.60 -3.71
CA PRO A 373 -7.30 -0.86 -3.68
C PRO A 373 -6.83 -1.01 -2.23
N ASP A 374 -5.95 -1.97 -1.95
CA ASP A 374 -5.36 -2.24 -0.62
C ASP A 374 -4.44 -1.10 -0.12
N GLU A 375 -4.36 0.04 -0.83
CA GLU A 375 -3.47 1.13 -0.46
C GLU A 375 -3.94 1.80 0.85
N GLU A 376 -3.06 1.71 1.85
CA GLU A 376 -3.16 2.33 3.19
C GLU A 376 -3.44 3.83 3.19
N TRP A 377 -3.45 4.50 2.04
CA TRP A 377 -3.50 5.96 1.97
C TRP A 377 -4.47 6.44 0.86
N GLY A 378 -5.49 7.19 1.26
CA GLY A 378 -6.32 8.03 0.39
C GLY A 378 -7.69 7.49 -0.02
N SER A 379 -8.56 8.39 -0.53
CA SER A 379 -9.94 8.06 -0.94
C SER A 379 -9.91 7.00 -2.06
N PRO A 380 -10.44 5.80 -1.82
CA PRO A 380 -10.39 4.71 -2.78
C PRO A 380 -11.27 5.00 -4.00
N GLN A 381 -10.80 4.47 -5.12
CA GLN A 381 -11.31 4.75 -6.45
C GLN A 381 -11.91 3.47 -7.02
N CYS A 382 -13.13 3.15 -6.58
CA CYS A 382 -13.87 2.01 -7.10
C CYS A 382 -14.99 2.48 -8.02
N PHE A 383 -15.35 1.61 -8.96
CA PHE A 383 -16.39 1.86 -9.96
C PHE A 383 -17.73 2.31 -9.35
N LEU A 384 -18.13 1.72 -8.22
CA LEU A 384 -19.42 1.95 -7.59
C LEU A 384 -19.55 3.34 -6.94
N LYS A 385 -18.43 4.02 -6.66
CA LYS A 385 -18.47 5.42 -6.26
C LYS A 385 -19.12 6.30 -7.35
N GLY A 386 -18.98 5.93 -8.62
CA GLY A 386 -19.69 6.58 -9.73
C GLY A 386 -21.19 6.38 -9.66
N LEU A 387 -21.64 5.14 -9.42
CA LEU A 387 -23.07 4.78 -9.28
C LEU A 387 -23.76 5.67 -8.25
N TYR A 388 -23.15 5.80 -7.07
CA TYR A 388 -23.75 6.54 -5.96
C TYR A 388 -23.83 8.06 -6.18
N ARG A 389 -23.11 8.57 -7.19
CA ARG A 389 -23.12 9.98 -7.59
C ARG A 389 -24.18 10.30 -8.64
N LEU A 390 -24.79 9.28 -9.25
CA LEU A 390 -25.92 9.47 -10.16
C LEU A 390 -27.17 9.98 -9.40
N PRO A 391 -28.14 10.58 -10.13
CA PRO A 391 -29.46 10.86 -9.60
C PRO A 391 -30.08 9.63 -8.91
N PRO A 392 -30.72 9.77 -7.73
CA PRO A 392 -31.27 8.65 -6.96
C PRO A 392 -32.16 7.70 -7.76
N GLU A 393 -32.90 8.23 -8.73
CA GLU A 393 -33.86 7.53 -9.57
C GLU A 393 -33.20 6.48 -10.46
N LEU A 394 -31.93 6.68 -10.83
CA LEU A 394 -31.19 5.82 -11.75
C LEU A 394 -30.37 4.76 -11.02
N ARG A 395 -30.02 4.98 -9.74
CA ARG A 395 -29.06 4.11 -9.02
C ARG A 395 -29.54 2.66 -8.90
N ALA A 396 -30.83 2.45 -8.64
CA ALA A 396 -31.38 1.11 -8.47
C ALA A 396 -31.39 0.33 -9.79
N GLN A 397 -31.70 1.01 -10.90
CA GLN A 397 -31.69 0.42 -12.24
C GLN A 397 -30.26 0.08 -12.66
N GLU A 398 -29.32 0.99 -12.46
CA GLU A 398 -27.91 0.79 -12.79
C GLU A 398 -27.28 -0.31 -11.93
N PHE A 399 -27.61 -0.39 -10.63
CA PHE A 399 -27.13 -1.46 -9.78
C PHE A 399 -27.65 -2.84 -10.22
N ALA A 400 -28.90 -2.93 -10.69
CA ALA A 400 -29.47 -4.18 -11.17
C ALA A 400 -28.74 -4.75 -12.40
N LEU A 401 -28.03 -3.92 -13.18
CA LEU A 401 -27.19 -4.36 -14.29
C LEU A 401 -25.85 -4.94 -13.81
N ILE A 402 -25.34 -4.46 -12.68
CA ILE A 402 -24.05 -4.85 -12.09
C ILE A 402 -24.20 -6.09 -11.22
N GLU A 403 -25.29 -6.18 -10.46
CA GLU A 403 -25.59 -7.24 -9.49
C GLU A 403 -25.34 -8.66 -10.02
N PRO A 404 -25.88 -9.10 -11.17
CA PRO A 404 -25.64 -10.46 -11.67
C PRO A 404 -24.17 -10.71 -12.05
N GLN A 405 -23.42 -9.65 -12.35
CA GLN A 405 -22.02 -9.73 -12.78
C GLN A 405 -21.06 -9.86 -11.59
N LEU A 406 -21.53 -9.67 -10.35
CA LEU A 406 -20.72 -9.91 -9.14
C LEU A 406 -20.32 -11.38 -8.98
N ALA A 407 -21.08 -12.31 -9.58
CA ALA A 407 -20.74 -13.74 -9.58
C ALA A 407 -19.42 -14.05 -10.30
N ARG A 408 -18.98 -13.17 -11.22
CA ARG A 408 -17.72 -13.29 -11.96
C ARG A 408 -16.50 -12.91 -11.13
N VAL A 409 -16.67 -12.32 -9.95
CA VAL A 409 -15.55 -11.82 -9.14
C VAL A 409 -14.69 -13.00 -8.64
N PRO A 410 -13.38 -13.03 -8.98
CA PRO A 410 -12.48 -14.08 -8.54
C PRO A 410 -12.38 -14.13 -7.01
N ALA A 411 -12.22 -15.34 -6.46
CA ALA A 411 -12.18 -15.56 -5.01
C ALA A 411 -11.15 -14.67 -4.30
N ALA A 412 -9.97 -14.49 -4.89
CA ALA A 412 -8.88 -13.67 -4.34
C ALA A 412 -9.22 -12.19 -4.19
N GLN A 413 -10.23 -11.68 -4.91
CA GLN A 413 -10.60 -10.27 -4.94
C GLN A 413 -11.90 -9.97 -4.17
N ARG A 414 -12.64 -11.00 -3.73
CA ARG A 414 -13.97 -10.85 -3.12
C ARG A 414 -14.01 -9.95 -1.89
N GLU A 415 -12.98 -10.03 -1.02
CA GLU A 415 -12.87 -9.14 0.15
C GLU A 415 -12.81 -7.67 -0.28
N GLN A 416 -11.95 -7.35 -1.25
CA GLN A 416 -11.77 -5.97 -1.72
C GLN A 416 -12.95 -5.46 -2.51
N VAL A 417 -13.62 -6.31 -3.29
CA VAL A 417 -14.87 -5.94 -3.98
C VAL A 417 -16.00 -5.72 -2.99
N ALA A 418 -16.13 -6.54 -1.95
CA ALA A 418 -17.11 -6.33 -0.88
C ALA A 418 -16.87 -4.99 -0.16
N LEU A 419 -15.60 -4.63 0.10
CA LEU A 419 -15.24 -3.31 0.64
C LEU A 419 -15.59 -2.20 -0.35
N GLY A 420 -15.29 -2.37 -1.63
CA GLY A 420 -15.62 -1.44 -2.71
C GLY A 420 -17.12 -1.17 -2.87
N LEU A 421 -17.96 -2.20 -2.70
CA LEU A 421 -19.43 -2.09 -2.69
C LEU A 421 -19.94 -1.23 -1.55
N LEU A 422 -19.40 -1.42 -0.35
CA LEU A 422 -19.86 -0.73 0.85
C LEU A 422 -19.18 0.63 1.07
N PHE A 423 -18.15 0.92 0.28
CA PHE A 423 -17.43 2.18 0.35
C PHE A 423 -18.34 3.36 0.00
N ASP A 424 -18.33 4.41 0.82
CA ASP A 424 -19.15 5.62 0.69
C ASP A 424 -20.68 5.42 0.63
N ILE A 425 -21.20 4.20 0.83
CA ILE A 425 -22.65 3.91 0.77
C ILE A 425 -23.47 4.84 1.68
N HIS A 426 -22.89 5.20 2.82
CA HIS A 426 -23.47 6.04 3.86
C HIS A 426 -23.54 7.54 3.49
N LEU A 427 -22.74 8.00 2.52
CA LEU A 427 -22.69 9.41 2.10
C LEU A 427 -23.73 9.79 1.06
N HIS A 428 -24.37 8.78 0.48
CA HIS A 428 -25.16 8.97 -0.72
C HIS A 428 -26.67 8.84 -0.50
N ASN A 429 -27.12 8.67 0.75
CA ASN A 429 -28.53 8.52 1.12
C ASN A 429 -29.26 7.60 0.14
N LEU A 430 -28.78 6.38 0.00
CA LEU A 430 -29.47 5.37 -0.80
C LEU A 430 -30.85 5.11 -0.18
N ASP A 431 -31.84 4.78 -1.00
CA ASP A 431 -33.08 4.21 -0.48
C ASP A 431 -32.77 2.91 0.31
N ASN A 432 -33.54 2.64 1.37
CA ASN A 432 -33.31 1.48 2.24
C ASN A 432 -33.34 0.16 1.47
N ALA A 433 -34.19 0.01 0.45
CA ALA A 433 -34.24 -1.21 -0.36
C ALA A 433 -32.96 -1.40 -1.18
N LEU A 434 -32.42 -0.32 -1.77
CA LEU A 434 -31.16 -0.38 -2.52
C LEU A 434 -29.97 -0.60 -1.57
N ALA A 435 -29.92 0.11 -0.44
CA ALA A 435 -28.90 -0.09 0.58
C ALA A 435 -28.89 -1.54 1.06
N GLN A 436 -30.06 -2.11 1.37
CA GLN A 436 -30.20 -3.50 1.75
C GLN A 436 -29.63 -4.43 0.68
N ARG A 437 -30.03 -4.27 -0.59
CA ARG A 437 -29.51 -5.09 -1.70
C ARG A 437 -27.99 -5.04 -1.81
N VAL A 438 -27.40 -3.83 -1.74
CA VAL A 438 -25.93 -3.67 -1.78
C VAL A 438 -25.26 -4.41 -0.63
N TRP A 439 -25.78 -4.30 0.59
CA TRP A 439 -25.27 -5.02 1.76
C TRP A 439 -25.34 -6.54 1.59
N GLN A 440 -26.46 -7.04 1.08
CA GLN A 440 -26.65 -8.47 0.83
C GLN A 440 -25.65 -9.00 -0.19
N GLN A 441 -25.45 -8.25 -1.29
CA GLN A 441 -24.49 -8.63 -2.33
C GLN A 441 -23.05 -8.57 -1.81
N ALA A 442 -22.66 -7.52 -1.11
CA ALA A 442 -21.32 -7.40 -0.52
C ALA A 442 -21.01 -8.54 0.47
N LEU A 443 -21.96 -8.88 1.34
CA LEU A 443 -21.82 -9.99 2.28
C LEU A 443 -21.81 -11.35 1.56
N SER A 444 -22.59 -11.52 0.49
CA SER A 444 -22.60 -12.78 -0.27
C SER A 444 -21.24 -13.12 -0.90
N LEU A 445 -20.44 -12.10 -1.28
CA LEU A 445 -19.07 -12.28 -1.76
C LEU A 445 -18.15 -12.90 -0.69
N LEU A 446 -18.50 -12.75 0.58
CA LEU A 446 -17.76 -13.30 1.72
C LEU A 446 -18.30 -14.66 2.17
N ASN A 447 -19.24 -15.27 1.46
CA ASN A 447 -19.72 -16.61 1.81
C ASN A 447 -18.57 -17.63 1.80
N GLY A 448 -18.42 -18.37 2.90
CA GLY A 448 -17.38 -19.39 3.06
C GLY A 448 -16.01 -18.88 3.54
N VAL A 449 -15.87 -17.59 3.87
CA VAL A 449 -14.65 -17.10 4.53
C VAL A 449 -14.59 -17.53 5.99
N ASP A 450 -13.38 -17.62 6.55
CA ASP A 450 -13.20 -17.86 7.98
C ASP A 450 -13.51 -16.61 8.83
N ALA A 451 -13.60 -16.82 10.14
CA ALA A 451 -13.95 -15.77 11.09
C ALA A 451 -12.89 -14.66 11.20
N ALA A 452 -11.61 -14.99 10.97
CA ALA A 452 -10.52 -14.03 11.02
C ALA A 452 -10.61 -13.06 9.83
N THR A 453 -10.85 -13.59 8.63
CA THR A 453 -11.05 -12.85 7.39
C THR A 453 -12.26 -11.93 7.49
N PHE A 454 -13.39 -12.46 8.00
CA PHE A 454 -14.58 -11.63 8.22
C PHE A 454 -14.34 -10.53 9.27
N SER A 455 -13.63 -10.82 10.36
CA SER A 455 -13.27 -9.81 11.36
C SER A 455 -12.38 -8.72 10.77
N ARG A 456 -11.36 -9.09 9.97
CA ARG A 456 -10.50 -8.15 9.25
C ARG A 456 -11.30 -7.26 8.31
N PHE A 457 -12.22 -7.86 7.54
CA PHE A 457 -13.12 -7.13 6.64
C PHE A 457 -13.91 -6.06 7.40
N LEU A 458 -14.52 -6.41 8.54
CA LEU A 458 -15.28 -5.45 9.34
C LEU A 458 -14.40 -4.35 9.96
N CYS A 459 -13.17 -4.68 10.38
CA CYS A 459 -12.19 -3.67 10.82
C CYS A 459 -11.85 -2.69 9.70
N LYS A 460 -11.48 -3.20 8.52
CA LYS A 460 -11.22 -2.38 7.33
C LYS A 460 -12.44 -1.54 6.94
N LEU A 461 -13.64 -2.11 7.01
CA LEU A 461 -14.87 -1.40 6.71
C LEU A 461 -15.10 -0.24 7.68
N ARG A 462 -14.83 -0.42 8.97
CA ARG A 462 -14.91 0.65 9.98
C ARG A 462 -13.88 1.76 9.75
N GLU A 463 -12.66 1.39 9.39
CA GLU A 463 -11.62 2.37 9.05
C GLU A 463 -12.03 3.16 7.80
N ASN A 464 -12.65 2.50 6.83
CA ASN A 464 -12.97 3.10 5.53
C ASN A 464 -14.34 3.79 5.47
N ALA A 465 -15.30 3.38 6.30
CA ALA A 465 -16.61 3.97 6.41
C ALA A 465 -16.92 4.20 7.91
N PRO A 466 -17.20 5.45 8.35
CA PRO A 466 -17.66 5.76 9.68
C PRO A 466 -19.11 5.30 9.79
N ILE A 467 -19.35 3.99 9.80
CA ILE A 467 -20.66 3.42 10.08
C ILE A 467 -20.89 3.61 11.57
N ALA A 468 -21.28 4.83 11.95
CA ALA A 468 -21.52 5.22 13.32
C ALA A 468 -23.00 4.93 13.69
N PRO A 469 -23.33 4.77 14.97
CA PRO A 469 -24.71 4.61 15.44
C PRO A 469 -25.65 5.75 15.02
N HIS A 470 -25.11 6.92 14.68
CA HIS A 470 -25.86 8.09 14.17
C HIS A 470 -26.20 7.99 12.68
N PHE A 471 -25.77 6.94 11.99
CA PHE A 471 -26.13 6.68 10.61
C PHE A 471 -27.60 6.21 10.54
N HIS A 472 -28.42 6.89 9.75
CA HIS A 472 -29.87 6.61 9.68
C HIS A 472 -30.20 5.17 9.23
N GLN A 473 -29.32 4.50 8.47
CA GLN A 473 -29.50 3.10 8.06
C GLN A 473 -28.78 2.12 8.98
N TRP A 474 -28.25 2.57 10.11
CA TRP A 474 -27.55 1.72 11.06
C TRP A 474 -28.33 0.48 11.50
N PRO A 475 -29.65 0.56 11.80
CA PRO A 475 -30.42 -0.64 12.15
C PRO A 475 -30.42 -1.69 11.04
N LEU A 476 -30.50 -1.25 9.78
CA LEU A 476 -30.46 -2.11 8.60
C LEU A 476 -29.08 -2.76 8.44
N VAL A 477 -28.01 -1.97 8.53
CA VAL A 477 -26.63 -2.49 8.46
C VAL A 477 -26.40 -3.57 9.51
N LYS A 478 -26.79 -3.28 10.76
CA LYS A 478 -26.66 -4.20 11.88
C LYS A 478 -27.44 -5.50 11.62
N ALA A 479 -28.68 -5.40 11.17
CA ALA A 479 -29.51 -6.56 10.87
C ALA A 479 -28.87 -7.47 9.80
N GLU A 480 -28.32 -6.88 8.74
CA GLU A 480 -27.67 -7.64 7.65
C GLU A 480 -26.38 -8.34 8.12
N ILE A 481 -25.54 -7.67 8.92
CA ILE A 481 -24.34 -8.28 9.51
C ILE A 481 -24.71 -9.45 10.45
N ILE A 482 -25.69 -9.26 11.33
CA ILE A 482 -26.16 -10.30 12.26
C ILE A 482 -26.68 -11.51 11.47
N ARG A 483 -27.53 -11.26 10.47
CA ARG A 483 -28.08 -12.32 9.62
C ARG A 483 -26.98 -13.10 8.90
N PHE A 484 -25.94 -12.42 8.42
CA PHE A 484 -24.80 -13.08 7.80
C PHE A 484 -24.03 -13.97 8.80
N ILE A 485 -23.78 -13.50 10.03
CA ILE A 485 -23.12 -14.27 11.09
C ILE A 485 -23.94 -15.50 11.49
N GLN A 486 -25.28 -15.38 11.52
CA GLN A 486 -26.17 -16.49 11.83
C GLN A 486 -26.21 -17.54 10.70
N THR A 487 -26.17 -17.08 9.46
CA THR A 487 -26.26 -17.93 8.26
C THR A 487 -24.95 -18.66 7.98
N ASN A 488 -23.82 -17.99 8.21
CA ASN A 488 -22.51 -18.62 8.12
C ASN A 488 -22.27 -19.43 9.40
N GLN A 489 -21.95 -20.71 9.26
CA GLN A 489 -21.80 -21.67 10.36
C GLN A 489 -20.51 -21.44 11.18
N PHE A 490 -20.23 -20.19 11.57
CA PHE A 490 -19.13 -19.85 12.46
C PHE A 490 -19.31 -20.58 13.80
N SER A 491 -18.21 -21.10 14.35
CA SER A 491 -18.20 -21.68 15.69
C SER A 491 -18.55 -20.64 16.75
N GLU A 492 -19.00 -21.08 17.92
CA GLU A 492 -19.37 -20.15 19.00
C GLU A 492 -18.18 -19.29 19.48
N ALA A 493 -16.98 -19.88 19.47
CA ALA A 493 -15.73 -19.16 19.74
C ALA A 493 -15.46 -18.08 18.67
N ALA A 494 -15.64 -18.39 17.39
CA ALA A 494 -15.51 -17.43 16.29
C ALA A 494 -16.54 -16.30 16.37
N ARG A 495 -17.80 -16.63 16.68
CA ARG A 495 -18.86 -15.62 16.89
C ARG A 495 -18.53 -14.69 18.05
N THR A 496 -17.99 -15.25 19.13
CA THR A 496 -17.55 -14.48 20.31
C THR A 496 -16.37 -13.57 19.96
N GLN A 497 -15.40 -14.05 19.18
CA GLN A 497 -14.28 -13.25 18.68
C GLN A 497 -14.77 -12.08 17.82
N ILE A 498 -15.60 -12.35 16.80
CA ILE A 498 -16.19 -11.32 15.93
C ILE A 498 -16.94 -10.29 16.79
N ARG A 499 -17.75 -10.74 17.74
CA ARG A 499 -18.50 -9.86 18.66
C ARG A 499 -17.57 -9.01 19.54
N ASN A 500 -16.46 -9.58 20.00
CA ASN A 500 -15.47 -8.88 20.82
C ASN A 500 -14.66 -7.84 20.05
N SER A 501 -14.32 -8.15 18.79
CA SER A 501 -13.70 -7.21 17.85
C SER A 501 -14.65 -6.07 17.43
N MET A 502 -15.95 -6.19 17.74
CA MET A 502 -17.00 -5.25 17.32
C MET A 502 -17.75 -4.63 18.53
N PRO A 503 -17.10 -3.80 19.38
CA PRO A 503 -17.75 -3.16 20.53
C PRO A 503 -19.00 -2.35 20.16
N TRP A 504 -19.04 -1.83 18.94
CA TRP A 504 -20.13 -1.03 18.39
C TRP A 504 -21.36 -1.86 17.96
N LEU A 505 -21.24 -3.18 17.81
CA LEU A 505 -22.38 -4.09 17.63
C LEU A 505 -22.98 -4.54 18.98
N LYS A 506 -22.27 -4.35 20.10
CA LYS A 506 -22.60 -4.94 21.41
C LYS A 506 -23.81 -4.31 22.11
N SER A 507 -24.23 -3.08 21.78
CA SER A 507 -25.20 -2.37 22.61
C SER A 507 -26.60 -2.99 22.64
N GLU A 508 -26.98 -3.84 21.68
CA GLU A 508 -28.31 -4.49 21.66
C GLU A 508 -28.28 -5.78 20.79
N LEU A 509 -27.46 -6.76 21.17
CA LEU A 509 -27.60 -8.14 20.68
C LEU A 509 -28.31 -8.92 21.79
N PRO A 510 -29.38 -9.69 21.50
CA PRO A 510 -29.94 -10.59 22.49
C PRO A 510 -28.93 -11.67 22.93
#